data_AF-K5DA85-F1
#
_entry.id   AF-K5DA85-F1
#
_cell.length_a   1.000
_cell.length_b   1.000
_cell.length_c   1.000
_cell.angle_alpha   90.00
_cell.angle_beta   90.00
_cell.angle_gamma   90.00
#
_symmetry.space_group_name_H-M   'P 1'
#
loop_
_entity.id
_entity.type
_entity.pdbx_description
1 polymer ?
#
loop_
_entity_poly.entity_id
_entity_poly.type
_entity_poly.pdbx_seq_one_letter_code
_entity_poly.pdbx_strand_id
1 'polypeptide(L)'
;MNFADFTQLRSRIERAHATIHAKAHVGFAKQQVAQDGSSCSIDVRGVKSPEQLEDEILNLFIWVWSMKDYLKELCRHGNVNPKKIEDLVNTESSLMIAADIANRSKHGELRQSRTGEFAKLQDVQIALPQNIIQSIGFHDSTIQIEVAIPDDAELNATIAFDSGAPSQNAFTVAQDAISAWETKAFPLVGA
;
A
#
# COMPACT_ATOMS: atom_id res chain seq x y z
N MET A 1 -10.74 5.80 -25.14
CA MET A 1 -9.61 5.77 -24.18
C MET A 1 -8.37 5.39 -24.97
N ASN A 2 -7.32 6.23 -24.93
CA ASN A 2 -6.12 6.04 -25.76
C ASN A 2 -4.94 5.55 -24.91
N PHE A 3 -3.84 5.21 -25.56
CA PHE A 3 -2.61 4.75 -24.88
C PHE A 3 -2.07 5.76 -23.85
N ALA A 4 -2.33 7.06 -24.03
CA ALA A 4 -1.88 8.10 -23.11
C ALA A 4 -2.58 8.02 -21.74
N ASP A 5 -3.84 7.58 -21.68
CA ASP A 5 -4.57 7.37 -20.43
C ASP A 5 -3.92 6.27 -19.58
N PHE A 6 -3.41 5.21 -20.24
CA PHE A 6 -2.66 4.14 -19.58
C PHE A 6 -1.30 4.61 -19.06
N THR A 7 -0.56 5.37 -19.87
CA THR A 7 0.71 5.98 -19.43
C THR A 7 0.48 6.88 -18.21
N GLN A 8 -0.59 7.67 -18.20
CA GLN A 8 -0.92 8.52 -17.06
C GLN A 8 -1.19 7.70 -15.79
N LEU A 9 -1.90 6.57 -15.91
CA LEU A 9 -2.17 5.69 -14.78
C LEU A 9 -0.88 5.03 -14.26
N ARG A 10 -0.02 4.55 -15.14
CA ARG A 10 1.30 4.02 -14.78
C ARG A 10 2.10 5.07 -14.00
N SER A 11 2.15 6.30 -14.49
CA SER A 11 2.83 7.39 -13.77
C SER A 11 2.20 7.71 -12.40
N ARG A 12 0.90 7.46 -12.20
CA ARG A 12 0.27 7.58 -10.87
C ARG A 12 0.74 6.48 -9.92
N ILE A 13 0.84 5.24 -10.40
CA ILE A 13 1.37 4.11 -9.63
C ILE A 13 2.83 4.35 -9.26
N GLU A 14 3.65 4.77 -10.22
CA GLU A 14 5.06 5.10 -9.98
C GLU A 14 5.22 6.22 -8.95
N ARG A 15 4.40 7.28 -9.03
CA ARG A 15 4.39 8.33 -8.00
C ARG A 15 3.93 7.83 -6.64
N ALA A 16 2.87 7.03 -6.58
CA ALA A 16 2.38 6.47 -5.31
C ALA A 16 3.47 5.59 -4.66
N HIS A 17 4.13 4.75 -5.46
CA HIS A 17 5.27 3.96 -5.01
C HIS A 17 6.42 4.84 -4.51
N ALA A 18 6.79 5.88 -5.27
CA ALA A 18 7.83 6.83 -4.85
C ALA A 18 7.47 7.57 -3.55
N THR A 19 6.21 7.96 -3.37
CA THR A 19 5.73 8.61 -2.14
C THR A 19 5.86 7.70 -0.92
N ILE A 20 5.50 6.42 -1.04
CA ILE A 20 5.67 5.43 0.03
C ILE A 20 7.13 5.36 0.48
N HIS A 21 8.08 5.31 -0.47
CA HIS A 21 9.51 5.22 -0.19
C HIS A 21 10.18 6.54 0.20
N ALA A 22 9.51 7.69 -0.01
CA ALA A 22 9.95 8.97 0.52
C ALA A 22 9.63 9.04 2.01
N LYS A 23 10.59 8.65 2.86
CA LYS A 23 10.38 8.47 4.31
C LYS A 23 10.38 9.79 5.09
N ALA A 24 11.06 10.80 4.54
CA ALA A 24 11.15 12.13 5.13
C ALA A 24 9.78 12.82 5.23
N HIS A 25 9.44 13.33 6.41
CA HIS A 25 8.23 14.13 6.65
C HIS A 25 8.38 15.05 7.86
N VAL A 26 7.35 15.86 8.15
CA VAL A 26 7.31 16.78 9.30
C VAL A 26 7.45 16.05 10.64
N GLY A 27 6.98 14.81 10.74
CA GLY A 27 6.88 14.08 12.00
C GLY A 27 5.44 13.72 12.36
N PHE A 28 5.27 13.11 13.53
CA PHE A 28 3.99 12.75 14.12
C PHE A 28 4.11 12.67 15.65
N ALA A 29 2.99 12.89 16.33
CA ALA A 29 2.89 12.69 17.78
C ALA A 29 1.87 11.60 18.08
N LYS A 30 2.19 10.70 19.01
CA LYS A 30 1.30 9.63 19.46
C LYS A 30 1.27 9.56 20.98
N GLN A 31 0.08 9.50 21.55
CA GLN A 31 -0.09 9.26 22.97
C GLN A 31 -0.08 7.76 23.26
N GLN A 32 0.69 7.35 24.27
CA GLN A 32 0.75 5.99 24.77
C GLN A 32 0.37 5.96 26.25
N VAL A 33 -0.52 5.04 26.62
CA VAL A 33 -0.89 4.80 28.02
C VAL A 33 -0.18 3.53 28.46
N ALA A 34 0.63 3.63 29.51
CA ALA A 34 1.32 2.51 30.11
C ALA A 34 0.35 1.64 30.94
N GLN A 35 0.81 0.45 31.33
CA GLN A 35 -0.01 -0.51 32.10
C GLN A 35 -0.46 0.02 33.47
N ASP A 36 0.29 0.96 34.03
CA ASP A 36 -0.02 1.63 35.30
C ASP A 36 -1.02 2.81 35.14
N GLY A 37 -1.49 3.07 33.93
CA GLY A 37 -2.40 4.17 33.61
C GLY A 37 -1.71 5.52 33.40
N SER A 38 -0.39 5.60 33.55
CA SER A 38 0.36 6.81 33.18
C SER A 38 0.33 7.02 31.67
N SER A 39 0.28 8.28 31.22
CA SER A 39 0.28 8.62 29.81
C SER A 39 1.56 9.34 29.43
N CYS A 40 2.17 8.94 28.33
CA CYS A 40 3.33 9.57 27.73
C CYS A 40 3.03 9.93 26.27
N SER A 41 3.46 11.11 25.84
CA SER A 41 3.42 11.51 24.43
C SER A 41 4.76 11.17 23.77
N ILE A 42 4.74 10.59 22.59
CA ILE A 42 5.93 10.35 21.78
C ILE A 42 5.82 11.26 20.55
N ASP A 43 6.71 12.24 20.43
CA ASP A 43 6.84 13.16 19.28
C ASP A 43 8.05 12.72 18.44
N VAL A 44 7.79 12.18 17.25
CA VAL A 44 8.83 11.73 16.32
C VAL A 44 8.90 12.71 15.16
N ARG A 45 10.07 13.28 14.89
CA ARG A 45 10.27 14.26 13.81
C ARG A 45 11.18 13.74 12.72
N GLY A 46 10.96 14.25 11.51
CA GLY A 46 11.75 13.91 10.33
C GLY A 46 11.24 12.71 9.53
N VAL A 47 10.26 11.95 10.05
CA VAL A 47 9.67 10.78 9.37
C VAL A 47 8.14 10.85 9.32
N LYS A 48 7.52 10.17 8.36
CA LYS A 48 6.06 10.04 8.27
C LYS A 48 5.47 9.23 9.43
N SER A 49 4.17 9.39 9.67
CA SER A 49 3.45 8.56 10.64
C SER A 49 3.10 7.18 10.05
N PRO A 50 2.91 6.14 10.88
CA PRO A 50 2.38 4.86 10.41
C PRO A 50 1.03 4.99 9.71
N GLU A 51 0.15 5.87 10.18
CA GLU A 51 -1.17 6.12 9.60
C GLU A 51 -1.04 6.77 8.20
N GLN A 52 -0.13 7.73 8.03
CA GLN A 52 0.16 8.30 6.71
C GLN A 52 0.73 7.23 5.76
N LEU A 53 1.63 6.37 6.25
CA LEU A 53 2.17 5.27 5.46
C LEU A 53 1.06 4.28 5.05
N GLU A 54 0.12 3.99 5.94
CA GLU A 54 -1.04 3.13 5.68
C GLU A 54 -1.89 3.70 4.54
N ASP A 55 -2.25 4.99 4.62
CA ASP A 55 -3.02 5.69 3.58
C ASP A 55 -2.31 5.65 2.22
N GLU A 56 -0.99 5.86 2.20
CA GLU A 56 -0.18 5.82 0.98
C GLU A 56 -0.16 4.41 0.35
N ILE A 57 -0.03 3.35 1.17
CA ILE A 57 -0.08 1.95 0.72
C ILE A 57 -1.48 1.61 0.19
N LEU A 58 -2.55 1.98 0.90
CA LEU A 58 -3.92 1.77 0.44
C LEU A 58 -4.18 2.46 -0.90
N ASN A 59 -3.70 3.70 -1.04
CA ASN A 59 -3.80 4.45 -2.29
C ASN A 59 -3.03 3.75 -3.43
N LEU A 60 -1.86 3.16 -3.17
CA LEU A 60 -1.16 2.34 -4.17
C LEU A 60 -2.03 1.16 -4.62
N PHE A 61 -2.61 0.38 -3.69
CA PHE A 61 -3.51 -0.73 -4.04
C PHE A 61 -4.74 -0.27 -4.84
N ILE A 62 -5.29 0.90 -4.53
CA ILE A 62 -6.38 1.49 -5.31
C ILE A 62 -5.95 1.76 -6.75
N TRP A 63 -4.78 2.38 -6.98
CA TRP A 63 -4.30 2.66 -8.32
C TRP A 63 -3.96 1.40 -9.11
N VAL A 64 -3.32 0.42 -8.47
CA VAL A 64 -3.04 -0.90 -9.07
C VAL A 64 -4.35 -1.59 -9.45
N TRP A 65 -5.37 -1.54 -8.60
CA TRP A 65 -6.67 -2.12 -8.92
C TRP A 65 -7.39 -1.39 -10.05
N SER A 66 -7.29 -0.06 -10.09
CA SER A 66 -7.86 0.75 -11.16
C SER A 66 -7.32 0.37 -12.55
N MET A 67 -6.12 -0.20 -12.68
CA MET A 67 -5.58 -0.67 -13.97
C MET A 67 -6.52 -1.62 -14.70
N LYS A 68 -7.27 -2.46 -13.97
CA LYS A 68 -8.23 -3.39 -14.56
C LYS A 68 -9.23 -2.69 -15.47
N ASP A 69 -9.82 -1.59 -15.01
CA ASP A 69 -10.90 -0.92 -15.75
C ASP A 69 -10.37 -0.25 -17.02
N TYR A 70 -9.15 0.28 -16.98
CA TYR A 70 -8.47 0.83 -18.16
C TYR A 70 -8.12 -0.26 -19.16
N LEU A 71 -7.57 -1.39 -18.70
CA LEU A 71 -7.22 -2.51 -19.56
C LEU A 71 -8.46 -3.12 -20.23
N LYS A 72 -9.59 -3.23 -19.50
CA LYS A 72 -10.87 -3.66 -20.07
C LYS A 72 -11.35 -2.71 -21.16
N GLU A 73 -11.17 -1.40 -20.96
CA GLU A 73 -11.55 -0.41 -21.95
C GLU A 73 -10.66 -0.44 -23.20
N LEU A 74 -9.35 -0.67 -23.03
CA LEU A 74 -8.45 -0.92 -24.15
C LEU A 74 -8.83 -2.18 -24.92
N CYS A 75 -9.20 -3.28 -24.24
CA CYS A 75 -9.72 -4.48 -24.90
C CYS A 75 -10.94 -4.16 -25.77
N ARG A 76 -11.91 -3.37 -25.25
CA ARG A 76 -13.12 -2.99 -26.01
C ARG A 76 -12.76 -2.22 -27.28
N HIS A 77 -11.84 -1.27 -27.21
CA HIS A 77 -11.39 -0.52 -28.38
C HIS A 77 -10.62 -1.38 -29.39
N GLY A 78 -9.82 -2.33 -28.91
CA GLY A 78 -9.06 -3.27 -29.75
C GLY A 78 -9.85 -4.47 -30.27
N ASN A 79 -11.18 -4.52 -30.07
CA ASN A 79 -12.02 -5.68 -30.40
C ASN A 79 -11.53 -7.00 -29.74
N VAL A 80 -10.86 -6.90 -28.60
CA VAL A 80 -10.47 -8.03 -27.75
C VAL A 80 -11.53 -8.24 -26.68
N ASN A 81 -11.84 -9.49 -26.35
CA ASN A 81 -12.80 -9.81 -25.29
C ASN A 81 -12.29 -9.31 -23.91
N PRO A 82 -12.95 -8.32 -23.26
CA PRO A 82 -12.54 -7.80 -21.96
C PRO A 82 -12.61 -8.83 -20.82
N LYS A 83 -13.32 -9.95 -21.03
CA LYS A 83 -13.37 -11.06 -20.08
C LYS A 83 -11.97 -11.61 -19.78
N LYS A 84 -11.03 -11.56 -20.74
CA LYS A 84 -9.65 -12.00 -20.51
C LYS A 84 -8.98 -11.27 -19.35
N ILE A 85 -9.30 -9.98 -19.15
CA ILE A 85 -8.77 -9.20 -18.02
C ILE A 85 -9.42 -9.64 -16.69
N GLU A 86 -10.72 -9.91 -16.68
CA GLU A 86 -11.40 -10.44 -15.49
C GLU A 86 -10.92 -11.85 -15.13
N ASP A 87 -10.72 -12.70 -16.14
CA ASP A 87 -10.19 -14.06 -15.96
C ASP A 87 -8.78 -13.98 -15.36
N LEU A 88 -7.90 -13.11 -15.87
CA LEU A 88 -6.56 -12.89 -15.31
C LEU A 88 -6.61 -12.45 -13.84
N VAL A 89 -7.48 -11.50 -13.49
CA VAL A 89 -7.65 -11.08 -12.09
C VAL A 89 -8.03 -12.26 -11.20
N ASN A 90 -8.84 -13.19 -11.69
CA ASN A 90 -9.30 -14.32 -10.90
C ASN A 90 -8.29 -15.49 -10.85
N THR A 91 -7.20 -15.44 -11.61
CA THR A 91 -6.15 -16.47 -11.60
C THR A 91 -4.85 -16.01 -10.92
N GLU A 92 -4.63 -14.71 -10.82
CA GLU A 92 -3.42 -14.13 -10.21
C GLU A 92 -3.67 -13.74 -8.76
N SER A 93 -3.05 -14.45 -7.82
CA SER A 93 -3.25 -14.23 -6.38
C SER A 93 -2.99 -12.79 -5.94
N SER A 94 -1.93 -12.15 -6.45
CA SER A 94 -1.60 -10.75 -6.14
C SER A 94 -2.67 -9.77 -6.61
N LEU A 95 -3.30 -10.01 -7.76
CA LEU A 95 -4.41 -9.20 -8.27
C LEU A 95 -5.70 -9.41 -7.46
N MET A 96 -5.96 -10.65 -7.02
CA MET A 96 -7.11 -10.95 -6.15
C MET A 96 -6.96 -10.26 -4.80
N ILE A 97 -5.76 -10.30 -4.20
CA ILE A 97 -5.45 -9.62 -2.95
C ILE A 97 -5.57 -8.10 -3.11
N ALA A 98 -4.98 -7.53 -4.17
CA ALA A 98 -5.09 -6.10 -4.46
C ALA A 98 -6.55 -5.65 -4.62
N ALA A 99 -7.37 -6.48 -5.28
CA ALA A 99 -8.80 -6.22 -5.42
C ALA A 99 -9.52 -6.18 -4.07
N ASP A 100 -9.26 -7.14 -3.18
CA ASP A 100 -9.88 -7.20 -1.85
C ASP A 100 -9.51 -5.98 -0.99
N ILE A 101 -8.22 -5.62 -0.95
CA ILE A 101 -7.73 -4.45 -0.21
C ILE A 101 -8.33 -3.15 -0.76
N ALA A 102 -8.29 -2.96 -2.08
CA ALA A 102 -8.83 -1.76 -2.71
C ALA A 102 -10.35 -1.63 -2.54
N ASN A 103 -11.10 -2.73 -2.66
CA ASN A 103 -12.55 -2.71 -2.47
C ASN A 103 -12.92 -2.47 -1.01
N ARG A 104 -12.17 -3.04 -0.05
CA ARG A 104 -12.35 -2.77 1.38
C ARG A 104 -12.11 -1.29 1.69
N SER A 105 -11.01 -0.72 1.20
CA SER A 105 -10.70 0.70 1.39
C SER A 105 -11.80 1.63 0.84
N LYS A 106 -12.41 1.29 -0.31
CA LYS A 106 -13.50 2.07 -0.92
C LYS A 106 -14.85 1.94 -0.21
N HIS A 107 -15.13 0.81 0.42
CA HIS A 107 -16.47 0.46 0.92
C HIS A 107 -16.54 0.23 2.44
N GLY A 108 -15.43 0.35 3.16
CA GLY A 108 -15.31 0.06 4.59
C GLY A 108 -15.25 -1.43 4.88
N GLU A 109 -16.34 -2.15 4.58
CA GLU A 109 -16.42 -3.60 4.73
C GLU A 109 -16.56 -4.31 3.39
N LEU A 110 -15.77 -5.38 3.21
CA LEU A 110 -15.79 -6.19 2.00
C LEU A 110 -16.93 -7.21 2.07
N ARG A 111 -17.94 -7.08 1.22
CA ARG A 111 -19.07 -8.03 1.15
C ARG A 111 -18.77 -9.29 0.33
N GLN A 112 -17.86 -9.17 -0.63
CA GLN A 112 -17.46 -10.25 -1.53
C GLN A 112 -15.95 -10.17 -1.72
N SER A 113 -15.27 -11.28 -1.47
CA SER A 113 -13.83 -11.41 -1.64
C SER A 113 -13.53 -12.23 -2.89
N ARG A 114 -12.55 -11.77 -3.68
CA ARG A 114 -12.03 -12.55 -4.80
C ARG A 114 -11.15 -13.69 -4.32
N THR A 115 -10.34 -13.45 -3.29
CA THR A 115 -9.51 -14.50 -2.67
C THR A 115 -10.34 -15.56 -1.94
N GLY A 116 -11.55 -15.21 -1.49
CA GLY A 116 -12.32 -15.99 -0.51
C GLY A 116 -11.80 -15.83 0.92
N GLU A 117 -10.72 -15.09 1.12
CA GLU A 117 -9.99 -14.95 2.37
C GLU A 117 -10.02 -13.52 2.95
N PHE A 118 -10.73 -12.60 2.26
CA PHE A 118 -11.02 -11.25 2.73
C PHE A 118 -9.78 -10.44 3.13
N ALA A 119 -8.73 -10.50 2.29
CA ALA A 119 -7.45 -9.87 2.55
C ALA A 119 -7.56 -8.41 3.00
N LYS A 120 -6.75 -8.01 3.99
CA LYS A 120 -6.69 -6.66 4.53
C LYS A 120 -5.26 -6.26 4.88
N LEU A 121 -4.95 -4.97 4.72
CA LEU A 121 -3.70 -4.39 5.20
C LEU A 121 -3.67 -4.39 6.72
N GLN A 122 -2.52 -4.73 7.32
CA GLN A 122 -2.31 -4.78 8.76
C GLN A 122 -0.85 -4.44 9.10
N ASP A 123 -0.59 -4.21 10.38
CA ASP A 123 0.73 -4.06 10.99
C ASP A 123 1.65 -3.08 10.23
N VAL A 124 1.10 -1.94 9.82
CA VAL A 124 1.87 -0.86 9.19
C VAL A 124 2.75 -0.21 10.25
N GLN A 125 4.06 -0.32 10.06
CA GLN A 125 5.07 0.06 11.04
C GLN A 125 6.25 0.75 10.37
N ILE A 126 6.85 1.68 11.12
CA ILE A 126 8.10 2.33 10.76
C ILE A 126 9.07 2.02 11.88
N ALA A 127 10.10 1.24 11.58
CA ALA A 127 11.19 0.98 12.51
C ALA A 127 12.28 2.04 12.30
N LEU A 128 12.82 2.54 13.41
CA LEU A 128 13.86 3.56 13.45
C LEU A 128 15.14 2.94 14.00
N PRO A 129 16.05 2.46 13.15
CA PRO A 129 17.36 1.97 13.58
C PRO A 129 18.10 3.03 14.40
N GLN A 130 18.88 2.62 15.40
CA GLN A 130 19.54 3.58 16.30
C GLN A 130 20.47 4.55 15.55
N ASN A 131 21.11 4.11 14.47
CA ASN A 131 22.04 4.92 13.68
C ASN A 131 21.37 6.06 12.89
N ILE A 132 20.04 6.09 12.77
CA ILE A 132 19.31 7.14 12.05
C ILE A 132 18.77 8.23 12.98
N ILE A 133 18.80 7.99 14.29
CA ILE A 133 18.30 8.91 15.32
C ILE A 133 19.37 9.95 15.63
N GLN A 134 19.01 11.23 15.50
CA GLN A 134 19.87 12.36 15.84
C GLN A 134 19.94 12.57 17.36
N SER A 135 18.78 12.60 18.01
CA SER A 135 18.67 12.87 19.44
C SER A 135 17.36 12.32 20.01
N ILE A 136 17.38 12.06 21.32
CA ILE A 136 16.20 11.71 22.11
C ILE A 136 16.15 12.69 23.28
N GLY A 137 15.07 13.48 23.36
CA GLY A 137 14.80 14.44 24.41
C GLY A 137 13.67 13.97 25.32
N PHE A 138 13.78 14.26 26.62
CA PHE A 138 12.75 13.96 27.62
C PHE A 138 12.24 15.28 28.22
N HIS A 139 10.95 15.56 28.06
CA HIS A 139 10.31 16.80 28.50
C HIS A 139 8.98 16.48 29.18
N ASP A 140 8.90 16.66 30.51
CA ASP A 140 7.72 16.30 31.31
C ASP A 140 7.23 14.88 31.01
N SER A 141 6.08 14.74 30.36
CA SER A 141 5.47 13.49 29.90
C SER A 141 5.67 13.20 28.41
N THR A 142 6.59 13.89 27.74
CA THR A 142 6.88 13.77 26.31
C THR A 142 8.28 13.24 26.04
N ILE A 143 8.36 12.22 25.20
CA ILE A 143 9.60 11.73 24.59
C ILE A 143 9.66 12.31 23.18
N GLN A 144 10.68 13.10 22.89
CA GLN A 144 10.91 13.66 21.56
C GLN A 144 12.05 12.91 20.87
N ILE A 145 11.84 12.48 19.64
CA ILE A 145 12.81 11.75 18.82
C ILE A 145 13.03 12.54 17.53
N GLU A 146 14.27 12.96 17.29
CA GLU A 146 14.65 13.65 16.05
C GLU A 146 15.39 12.67 15.13
N VAL A 147 14.92 12.48 13.90
CA VAL A 147 15.54 11.58 12.91
C VAL A 147 16.45 12.37 11.97
N ALA A 148 17.73 11.99 11.90
CA ALA A 148 18.73 12.62 11.04
C ALA A 148 18.68 12.09 9.59
N ILE A 149 18.46 10.78 9.43
CA ILE A 149 18.57 10.08 8.14
C ILE A 149 17.26 9.31 7.88
N PRO A 150 16.17 10.01 7.53
CA PRO A 150 14.86 9.37 7.41
C PRO A 150 14.80 8.30 6.32
N ASP A 151 15.60 8.42 5.26
CA ASP A 151 15.65 7.46 4.16
C ASP A 151 16.14 6.07 4.57
N ASP A 152 16.81 5.95 5.73
CA ASP A 152 17.28 4.68 6.30
C ASP A 152 16.26 4.05 7.26
N ALA A 153 15.08 4.66 7.48
CA ALA A 153 14.01 4.05 8.28
C ALA A 153 13.46 2.79 7.59
N GLU A 154 13.04 1.80 8.37
CA GLU A 154 12.55 0.53 7.84
C GLU A 154 11.02 0.53 7.79
N LEU A 155 10.45 0.32 6.60
CA LEU A 155 9.00 0.27 6.40
C LEU A 155 8.53 -1.19 6.42
N ASN A 156 7.55 -1.48 7.25
CA ASN A 156 6.93 -2.80 7.34
C ASN A 156 5.42 -2.67 7.19
N ALA A 157 4.82 -3.56 6.41
CA ALA A 157 3.38 -3.63 6.22
C ALA A 157 3.01 -5.06 5.83
N THR A 158 2.00 -5.62 6.49
CA THR A 158 1.56 -6.99 6.28
C THR A 158 0.16 -7.04 5.69
N ILE A 159 -0.18 -8.14 5.04
CA ILE A 159 -1.52 -8.45 4.59
C ILE A 159 -1.98 -9.65 5.39
N ALA A 160 -3.08 -9.48 6.12
CA ALA A 160 -3.72 -10.53 6.88
C ALA A 160 -4.95 -11.07 6.15
N PHE A 161 -5.30 -12.31 6.44
CA PHE A 161 -6.40 -13.04 5.86
C PHE A 161 -7.36 -13.50 6.97
N ASP A 162 -8.67 -13.36 6.76
CA ASP A 162 -9.67 -13.78 7.74
C ASP A 162 -9.77 -15.33 7.83
N SER A 163 -9.23 -16.04 6.84
CA SER A 163 -9.06 -17.50 6.82
C SER A 163 -8.04 -18.04 7.84
N GLY A 164 -7.16 -17.16 8.37
CA GLY A 164 -5.98 -17.57 9.14
C GLY A 164 -4.80 -18.03 8.30
N ALA A 165 -4.83 -17.84 6.97
CA ALA A 165 -3.67 -18.07 6.11
C ALA A 165 -2.48 -17.18 6.51
N PRO A 166 -1.24 -17.61 6.21
CA PRO A 166 -0.04 -16.84 6.56
C PRO A 166 -0.09 -15.41 6.00
N SER A 167 0.33 -14.45 6.82
CA SER A 167 0.41 -13.07 6.37
C SER A 167 1.46 -12.90 5.27
N GLN A 168 1.23 -11.93 4.40
CA GLN A 168 2.13 -11.61 3.28
C GLN A 168 2.68 -10.20 3.41
N ASN A 169 3.84 -9.92 2.79
CA ASN A 169 4.39 -8.57 2.75
C ASN A 169 3.61 -7.70 1.75
N ALA A 170 3.11 -6.55 2.19
CA ALA A 170 2.26 -5.69 1.36
C ALA A 170 3.00 -5.13 0.13
N PHE A 171 4.29 -4.80 0.27
CA PHE A 171 5.10 -4.26 -0.82
C PHE A 171 5.37 -5.32 -1.89
N THR A 172 5.68 -6.55 -1.48
CA THR A 172 5.82 -7.68 -2.41
C THR A 172 4.54 -7.92 -3.20
N VAL A 173 3.38 -7.98 -2.52
CA VAL A 173 2.09 -8.20 -3.19
C VAL A 173 1.76 -7.07 -4.16
N ALA A 174 2.01 -5.81 -3.80
CA ALA A 174 1.78 -4.67 -4.69
C ALA A 174 2.67 -4.75 -5.94
N GLN A 175 3.96 -5.09 -5.75
CA GLN A 175 4.91 -5.24 -6.86
C GLN A 175 4.52 -6.40 -7.79
N ASP A 176 4.11 -7.53 -7.23
CA ASP A 176 3.65 -8.70 -8.00
C ASP A 176 2.36 -8.40 -8.77
N ALA A 177 1.45 -7.62 -8.19
CA ALA A 177 0.24 -7.17 -8.85
C ALA A 177 0.54 -6.24 -10.04
N ILE A 178 1.45 -5.27 -9.86
CA ILE A 178 1.93 -4.40 -10.95
C ILE A 178 2.56 -5.24 -12.06
N SER A 179 3.46 -6.16 -11.70
CA SER A 179 4.14 -7.05 -12.63
C SER A 179 3.14 -7.93 -13.41
N ALA A 180 2.11 -8.45 -12.77
CA ALA A 180 1.06 -9.22 -13.44
C ALA A 180 0.33 -8.38 -14.51
N TRP A 181 0.04 -7.11 -14.23
CA TRP A 181 -0.54 -6.22 -15.24
C TRP A 181 0.40 -5.98 -16.41
N GLU A 182 1.66 -5.66 -16.15
CA GLU A 182 2.63 -5.32 -17.19
C GLU A 182 2.99 -6.53 -18.07
N THR A 183 3.18 -7.70 -17.46
CA THR A 183 3.72 -8.88 -18.15
C THR A 183 2.64 -9.81 -18.70
N LYS A 184 1.45 -9.85 -18.09
CA LYS A 184 0.37 -10.78 -18.48
C LYS A 184 -0.81 -10.08 -19.12
N ALA A 185 -1.22 -8.90 -18.65
CA ALA A 185 -2.37 -8.21 -19.21
C ALA A 185 -2.04 -7.38 -20.44
N PHE A 186 -0.91 -6.66 -20.42
CA PHE A 186 -0.51 -5.80 -21.54
C PHE A 186 -0.40 -6.54 -22.89
N PRO A 187 0.16 -7.77 -22.96
CA PRO A 187 0.15 -8.55 -24.20
C PRO A 187 -1.26 -8.90 -24.71
N LEU A 188 -2.29 -8.88 -23.86
CA LEU A 188 -3.67 -9.17 -24.25
C LEU A 188 -4.35 -7.99 -24.95
N VAL A 189 -3.85 -6.76 -24.75
CA VAL A 189 -4.40 -5.53 -25.34
C VAL A 189 -3.56 -4.96 -26.49
N GLY A 190 -2.29 -5.39 -26.62
CA GLY A 190 -1.33 -4.87 -27.59
C GLY A 190 -0.98 -5.81 -28.76
N ALA A 191 -1.85 -6.77 -29.10
CA ALA A 191 -1.71 -7.66 -30.26
C ALA A 191 -2.71 -7.29 -31.38
#